data_AF-A0A954EZQ6-F1
#
_entry.id   AF-A0A954EZQ6-F1
#
_cell.length_a   1.000
_cell.length_b   1.000
_cell.length_c   1.000
_cell.angle_alpha   90.00
_cell.angle_beta   90.00
_cell.angle_gamma   90.00
#
_symmetry.space_group_name_H-M   'P 1'
#
loop_
_entity.id
_entity.type
_entity.pdbx_description
1 polymer ?
#
loop_
_entity_poly.entity_id
_entity_poly.type
_entity_poly.pdbx_seq_one_letter_code
_entity_poly.pdbx_strand_id
1 'polypeptide(L)'
;MSSPERQFYWQCGAFLAGLAVITGAFAAHGLQGQLEALYAGKTKEVMGQTVPAATKYLEDFKTAAQYQMYHAIGLLCLAATPGPSSLRSARVAAWSFLIGIGLFSGSLYLLVLTGLTWLGAITPFGGTAFIIGWGALALTTRSPGKNSRVVQMDSQEWDSATADTVVKPNS
;
A
#
# COMPACT_ATOMS: atom_id res chain seq x y z
N MET A 1 4.01 10.93 -11.60
CA MET A 1 5.10 10.66 -10.63
C MET A 1 6.41 10.59 -11.38
N SER A 2 7.50 11.19 -10.87
CA SER A 2 8.81 11.10 -11.51
C SER A 2 9.38 9.68 -11.41
N SER A 3 10.36 9.30 -12.25
CA SER A 3 10.99 7.98 -12.17
C SER A 3 11.70 7.72 -10.83
N PRO A 4 12.41 8.69 -10.22
CA PRO A 4 13.06 8.45 -8.92
C PRO A 4 12.05 8.25 -7.78
N GLU A 5 10.97 9.04 -7.74
CA GLU A 5 9.90 8.87 -6.73
C GLU A 5 9.26 7.50 -6.81
N ARG A 6 9.03 7.01 -8.03
CA ARG A 6 8.47 5.67 -8.25
C ARG A 6 9.39 4.58 -7.73
N GLN A 7 10.69 4.70 -8.01
CA GLN A 7 11.70 3.76 -7.52
C GLN A 7 11.79 3.78 -5.99
N PHE A 8 11.74 4.97 -5.38
CA PHE A 8 11.72 5.12 -3.94
C PHE A 8 10.52 4.40 -3.31
N TYR A 9 9.29 4.63 -3.80
CA TYR A 9 8.10 3.96 -3.27
C TYR A 9 8.12 2.45 -3.50
N TRP A 10 8.66 1.99 -4.63
CA TRP A 10 8.88 0.57 -4.88
C TRP A 10 9.82 -0.06 -3.84
N GLN A 11 10.96 0.58 -3.59
CA GLN A 11 11.95 0.11 -2.60
C GLN A 11 11.36 0.09 -1.19
N CYS A 12 10.67 1.16 -0.77
CA CYS A 12 9.96 1.21 0.50
C CYS A 12 8.92 0.09 0.61
N GLY A 13 8.10 -0.12 -0.43
CA GLY A 13 7.08 -1.16 -0.45
C GLY A 13 7.68 -2.55 -0.31
N ALA A 14 8.74 -2.85 -1.07
CA ALA A 14 9.42 -4.14 -1.02
C ALA A 14 10.08 -4.39 0.35
N PHE A 15 10.74 -3.37 0.90
CA PHE A 15 11.37 -3.45 2.22
C PHE A 15 10.34 -3.68 3.33
N LEU A 16 9.25 -2.90 3.33
CA LEU A 16 8.19 -3.02 4.33
C LEU A 16 7.44 -4.35 4.20
N ALA A 17 7.23 -4.87 2.99
CA ALA A 17 6.67 -6.21 2.78
C ALA A 17 7.60 -7.29 3.36
N GLY A 18 8.91 -7.19 3.10
CA GLY A 18 9.91 -8.11 3.69
C GLY A 18 9.90 -8.09 5.21
N LEU A 19 9.86 -6.90 5.83
CA LEU A 19 9.73 -6.77 7.28
C LEU A 19 8.42 -7.36 7.82
N ALA A 20 7.32 -7.26 7.07
CA ALA A 20 6.04 -7.86 7.45
C ALA A 20 6.10 -9.39 7.43
N VAL A 21 6.83 -9.98 6.47
CA VAL A 21 7.09 -11.44 6.47
C VAL A 21 7.91 -11.84 7.68
N ILE A 22 9.00 -11.12 7.97
CA ILE A 22 9.89 -11.43 9.11
C ILE A 22 9.11 -11.38 10.43
N THR A 23 8.38 -10.30 10.67
CA THR A 23 7.57 -10.14 11.88
C THR A 23 6.43 -11.15 11.94
N GLY A 24 5.75 -11.44 10.83
CA GLY A 24 4.70 -12.46 10.76
C GLY A 24 5.22 -13.88 11.07
N ALA A 25 6.36 -14.27 10.51
CA ALA A 25 6.99 -15.55 10.78
C ALA A 25 7.45 -15.66 12.24
N PHE A 26 8.04 -14.58 12.79
CA PHE A 26 8.39 -14.50 14.20
C PHE A 26 7.16 -14.66 15.10
N ALA A 27 6.04 -14.01 14.76
CA ALA A 27 4.78 -14.16 15.48
C ALA A 27 4.24 -15.59 15.43
N ALA A 28 4.34 -16.26 14.28
CA ALA A 28 3.80 -17.61 14.09
C ALA A 28 4.61 -18.69 14.83
N HIS A 29 5.92 -18.52 14.98
CA HIS A 29 6.81 -19.60 15.42
C HIS A 29 7.63 -19.30 16.68
N GLY A 30 7.92 -18.03 16.99
CA GLY A 30 8.86 -17.67 18.06
C GLY A 30 8.29 -16.80 19.18
N LEU A 31 7.27 -15.99 18.89
CA LEU A 31 6.82 -14.95 19.81
C LEU A 31 5.92 -15.47 20.94
N GLN A 32 5.12 -16.51 20.71
CA GLN A 32 4.12 -16.97 21.67
C GLN A 32 4.72 -17.30 23.05
N GLY A 33 5.77 -18.14 23.09
CA GLY A 33 6.40 -18.52 24.36
C GLY A 33 7.03 -17.33 25.09
N GLN A 34 7.55 -16.34 24.35
CA GLN A 34 8.10 -15.12 24.96
C GLN A 34 6.99 -14.27 25.60
N LEU A 35 5.83 -14.15 24.95
CA LEU A 35 4.69 -13.41 25.49
C LEU A 35 4.05 -14.13 26.69
N GLU A 36 3.97 -15.46 26.65
CA GLU A 36 3.51 -16.27 27.79
C GLU A 36 4.40 -16.07 29.01
N ALA A 37 5.72 -15.99 28.83
CA ALA A 37 6.66 -15.69 29.91
C ALA A 37 6.55 -14.22 30.38
N LEU A 38 6.53 -13.25 29.46
CA LEU A 38 6.52 -11.82 29.75
C LEU A 38 5.21 -11.34 30.43
N TYR A 39 4.10 -12.00 30.10
CA TYR A 39 2.76 -11.65 30.59
C TYR A 39 2.10 -12.79 31.40
N ALA A 40 2.90 -13.69 31.98
CA ALA A 40 2.42 -14.78 32.81
C ALA A 40 1.45 -14.28 33.90
N GLY A 41 0.29 -14.94 34.00
CA GLY A 41 -0.76 -14.60 34.98
C GLY A 41 -1.51 -13.29 34.73
N LYS A 42 -1.16 -12.51 33.70
CA LYS A 42 -1.91 -11.31 33.31
C LYS A 42 -3.05 -11.68 32.36
N THR A 43 -4.20 -11.07 32.57
CA THR A 43 -5.39 -11.26 31.73
C THR A 43 -5.83 -9.94 31.12
N LYS A 44 -6.58 -10.04 30.03
CA LYS A 44 -7.30 -8.93 29.43
C LYS A 44 -8.75 -9.33 29.20
N GLU A 45 -9.63 -8.38 29.44
CA GLU A 45 -11.04 -8.54 29.10
C GLU A 45 -11.25 -8.12 27.64
N VAL A 46 -11.78 -9.03 26.83
CA VAL A 46 -12.08 -8.82 25.43
C VAL A 46 -13.52 -9.28 25.22
N MET A 47 -14.41 -8.35 24.85
CA MET A 47 -15.83 -8.63 24.60
C MET A 47 -16.54 -9.34 25.78
N GLY A 48 -16.20 -8.96 27.02
CA GLY A 48 -16.77 -9.57 28.23
C GLY A 48 -16.17 -10.92 28.61
N GLN A 49 -15.17 -11.42 27.88
CA GLN A 49 -14.45 -12.64 28.19
C GLN A 49 -13.04 -12.33 28.68
N THR A 50 -12.63 -13.00 29.76
CA THR A 50 -11.26 -12.88 30.27
C THR A 50 -10.36 -13.83 29.52
N VAL A 51 -9.42 -13.29 28.75
CA VAL A 51 -8.43 -14.05 28.00
C VAL A 51 -7.01 -13.80 28.54
N PRO A 52 -6.08 -14.75 28.38
CA PRO A 52 -4.68 -14.49 28.71
C PRO A 52 -4.14 -13.28 27.94
N ALA A 53 -3.41 -12.39 28.60
CA ALA A 53 -2.87 -11.20 27.94
C ALA A 53 -1.91 -11.58 26.79
N ALA A 54 -1.17 -12.68 26.96
CA ALA A 54 -0.26 -13.21 25.94
C ALA A 54 -0.96 -13.55 24.62
N THR A 55 -2.14 -14.16 24.66
CA THR A 55 -2.88 -14.53 23.44
C THR A 55 -3.38 -13.28 22.72
N LYS A 56 -3.96 -12.33 23.46
CA LYS A 56 -4.41 -11.06 22.89
C LYS A 56 -3.27 -10.27 22.24
N TYR A 57 -2.12 -10.20 22.91
CA TYR A 57 -0.96 -9.50 22.37
C TYR A 57 -0.34 -10.23 21.17
N LEU A 58 -0.37 -11.56 21.13
CA LEU A 58 0.05 -12.32 19.96
C LEU A 58 -0.84 -12.00 18.75
N GLU A 59 -2.15 -11.90 18.94
CA GLU A 59 -3.10 -11.50 17.90
C GLU A 59 -2.83 -10.07 17.43
N ASP A 60 -2.62 -9.12 18.34
CA ASP A 60 -2.31 -7.72 17.99
C ASP A 60 -1.02 -7.62 17.16
N PHE A 61 0.01 -8.41 17.49
CA PHE A 61 1.25 -8.45 16.72
C PHE A 61 1.04 -9.04 15.32
N LYS A 62 0.21 -10.09 15.19
CA LYS A 62 -0.17 -10.65 13.88
C LYS A 62 -0.96 -9.64 13.05
N THR A 63 -1.91 -8.92 13.66
CA THR A 63 -2.66 -7.85 13.01
C THR A 63 -1.73 -6.75 12.52
N ALA A 64 -0.75 -6.33 13.31
CA ALA A 64 0.25 -5.34 12.91
C ALA A 64 1.01 -5.77 11.64
N ALA A 65 1.49 -7.02 11.60
CA ALA A 65 2.18 -7.58 10.43
C ALA A 65 1.30 -7.71 9.20
N GLN A 66 0.06 -8.15 9.37
CA GLN A 66 -0.90 -8.28 8.28
C GLN A 66 -1.23 -6.91 7.67
N TYR A 67 -1.52 -5.90 8.50
CA TYR A 67 -1.78 -4.55 8.03
C TYR A 67 -0.54 -3.94 7.38
N GLN A 68 0.66 -4.18 7.92
CA GLN A 68 1.90 -3.73 7.27
C GLN A 68 2.03 -4.32 5.87
N MET A 69 1.79 -5.62 5.71
CA MET A 69 1.86 -6.31 4.41
C MET A 69 0.88 -5.73 3.40
N TYR A 70 -0.40 -5.57 3.76
CA TYR A 70 -1.41 -5.07 2.82
C TYR A 70 -1.10 -3.67 2.28
N HIS A 71 -0.60 -2.78 3.13
CA HIS A 71 -0.29 -1.41 2.74
C HIS A 71 1.05 -1.31 2.03
N ALA A 72 2.02 -2.19 2.34
CA ALA A 72 3.23 -2.36 1.55
C ALA A 72 2.92 -2.84 0.12
N ILE A 73 2.00 -3.79 -0.03
CA ILE A 73 1.50 -4.23 -1.34
C ILE A 73 0.79 -3.07 -2.06
N GLY A 74 -0.05 -2.30 -1.35
CA GLY A 74 -0.66 -1.09 -1.92
C GLY A 74 0.36 -0.10 -2.47
N LEU A 75 1.49 0.10 -1.76
CA LEU A 75 2.60 0.95 -2.20
C LEU A 75 3.33 0.39 -3.43
N LEU A 76 3.54 -0.94 -3.48
CA LEU A 76 4.10 -1.63 -4.65
C LEU A 76 3.19 -1.48 -5.87
N CYS A 77 1.88 -1.69 -5.71
CA CYS A 77 0.88 -1.52 -6.78
C CYS A 77 0.86 -0.08 -7.30
N LEU A 78 0.93 0.91 -6.40
CA LEU A 78 1.02 2.32 -6.78
C LEU A 78 2.28 2.60 -7.61
N ALA A 79 3.44 2.12 -7.16
CA ALA A 79 4.70 2.31 -7.87
C ALA A 79 4.71 1.59 -9.23
N ALA A 80 4.10 0.41 -9.32
CA ALA A 80 3.99 -0.38 -10.55
C ALA A 80 3.03 0.24 -11.59
N THR A 81 2.16 1.18 -11.20
CA THR A 81 1.16 1.74 -12.11
C THR A 81 1.82 2.57 -13.22
N PRO A 82 1.69 2.19 -14.50
CA PRO A 82 2.29 2.91 -15.62
C PRO A 82 1.49 4.18 -15.97
N GLY A 83 2.18 5.15 -16.56
CA GLY A 83 1.58 6.40 -17.06
C GLY A 83 1.58 7.56 -16.07
N PRO A 84 1.05 8.73 -16.49
CA PRO A 84 0.93 9.90 -15.64
C PRO A 84 -0.26 9.72 -14.69
N SER A 85 0.00 9.16 -13.51
CA SER A 85 -0.90 9.31 -12.38
C SER A 85 -0.98 10.79 -11.98
N SER A 86 -2.14 11.25 -11.52
CA SER A 86 -2.24 12.56 -10.84
C SER A 86 -1.19 12.60 -9.74
N LEU A 87 -0.18 13.46 -9.92
CA LEU A 87 0.98 13.56 -9.03
C LEU A 87 0.56 13.76 -7.58
N ARG A 88 -0.56 14.47 -7.37
CA ARG A 88 -1.10 14.75 -6.05
C ARG A 88 -1.72 13.51 -5.41
N SER A 89 -2.62 12.80 -6.09
CA SER A 89 -3.29 11.62 -5.49
C SER A 89 -2.32 10.47 -5.26
N ALA A 90 -1.36 10.26 -6.15
CA ALA A 90 -0.32 9.24 -5.96
C ALA A 90 0.55 9.53 -4.73
N ARG A 91 1.02 10.77 -4.54
CA ARG A 91 1.79 11.14 -3.35
C ARG A 91 0.97 11.03 -2.06
N VAL A 92 -0.30 11.44 -2.10
CA VAL A 92 -1.21 11.29 -0.95
C VAL A 92 -1.36 9.81 -0.60
N ALA A 93 -1.61 8.94 -1.59
CA ALA A 93 -1.70 7.50 -1.36
C ALA A 93 -0.42 6.93 -0.71
N ALA A 94 0.74 7.24 -1.29
CA ALA A 94 2.03 6.74 -0.82
C ALA A 94 2.34 7.17 0.63
N TRP A 95 2.23 8.46 0.92
CA TRP A 95 2.52 8.99 2.25
C TRP A 95 1.51 8.50 3.29
N SER A 96 0.23 8.42 2.92
CA SER A 96 -0.81 7.85 3.79
C SER A 96 -0.52 6.39 4.16
N PHE A 97 -0.05 5.56 3.23
CA PHE A 97 0.38 4.19 3.55
C PHE A 97 1.61 4.16 4.45
N LEU A 98 2.65 4.97 4.16
CA LEU A 98 3.87 5.00 4.97
C LEU A 98 3.60 5.46 6.42
N ILE A 99 2.87 6.57 6.57
CA ILE A 99 2.47 7.10 7.88
C ILE A 99 1.54 6.11 8.60
N GLY A 100 0.58 5.54 7.88
CA GLY A 100 -0.32 4.52 8.42
C GLY A 100 0.43 3.30 8.95
N ILE A 101 1.44 2.80 8.23
CA ILE A 101 2.26 1.67 8.69
C ILE A 101 3.00 2.03 9.98
N GLY A 102 3.59 3.22 10.06
CA GLY A 102 4.26 3.68 11.28
C GLY A 102 3.30 3.82 12.47
N LEU A 103 2.15 4.46 12.28
CA LEU A 103 1.20 4.76 13.36
C LEU A 103 0.34 3.56 13.76
N PHE A 104 -0.07 2.70 12.82
CA PHE A 104 -0.91 1.53 13.08
C PHE A 104 -0.06 0.32 13.44
N SER A 105 0.76 -0.18 12.50
CA SER A 105 1.53 -1.41 12.70
C SER A 105 2.67 -1.18 13.69
N GLY A 106 3.40 -0.08 13.56
CA GLY A 106 4.48 0.28 14.49
C GLY A 106 3.99 0.41 15.94
N SER A 107 2.85 1.07 16.17
CA SER A 107 2.29 1.22 17.53
C SER A 107 1.88 -0.12 18.13
N LEU A 108 1.27 -1.01 17.35
CA LEU A 108 0.88 -2.35 17.83
C LEU A 108 2.10 -3.22 18.15
N TYR A 109 3.15 -3.20 17.32
CA TYR A 109 4.39 -3.91 17.65
C TYR A 109 5.00 -3.41 18.96
N LEU A 110 5.09 -2.09 19.12
CA LEU A 110 5.62 -1.49 20.36
C LEU A 110 4.73 -1.80 21.56
N LEU A 111 3.40 -1.74 21.41
CA LEU A 111 2.43 -2.06 22.46
C LEU A 111 2.61 -3.49 22.96
N VAL A 112 2.80 -4.46 22.05
CA VAL A 112 2.98 -5.87 22.41
C VAL A 112 4.32 -6.09 23.12
N LEU A 113 5.39 -5.49 22.62
CA LEU A 113 6.75 -5.70 23.15
C LEU A 113 6.99 -4.95 24.47
N THR A 114 6.36 -3.80 24.67
CA THR A 114 6.58 -2.94 25.86
C THR A 114 5.45 -3.01 26.88
N GLY A 115 4.25 -3.45 26.48
CA GLY A 115 3.05 -3.44 27.31
C GLY A 115 2.41 -2.05 27.46
N LEU A 116 2.95 -1.01 26.81
CA LEU A 116 2.43 0.37 26.90
C LEU A 116 1.07 0.49 26.20
N THR A 117 -0.01 0.43 26.98
CA THR A 117 -1.39 0.41 26.46
C THR A 117 -1.84 1.71 25.79
N TRP A 118 -1.24 2.86 26.15
CA TRP A 118 -1.58 4.15 25.54
C TRP A 118 -1.22 4.22 24.06
N LEU A 119 -0.27 3.40 23.59
CA LEU A 119 0.06 3.28 22.16
C LEU A 119 -1.14 2.82 21.33
N GLY A 120 -2.07 2.07 21.94
CA GLY A 120 -3.31 1.65 21.29
C GLY A 120 -4.23 2.82 20.93
N ALA A 121 -4.11 3.97 21.61
CA ALA A 121 -4.84 5.19 21.26
C ALA A 121 -4.28 5.87 19.99
N ILE A 122 -3.05 5.53 19.56
CA ILE A 122 -2.45 6.04 18.33
C ILE A 122 -2.94 5.26 17.10
N THR A 123 -3.23 3.97 17.27
CA THR A 123 -3.62 3.04 16.21
C THR A 123 -4.78 3.54 15.33
N PRO A 124 -5.86 4.18 15.85
CA PRO A 124 -6.95 4.70 15.02
C PRO A 124 -6.50 5.73 13.98
N PHE A 125 -5.54 6.61 14.32
CA PHE A 125 -5.03 7.61 13.39
C PHE A 125 -4.29 6.96 12.21
N GLY A 126 -3.57 5.87 12.47
CA GLY A 126 -2.95 5.07 11.41
C GLY A 126 -4.00 4.40 10.51
N GLY A 127 -5.09 3.90 11.10
CA GLY A 127 -6.24 3.36 10.34
C GLY A 127 -6.89 4.42 9.44
N THR A 128 -7.07 5.65 9.94
CA THR A 128 -7.56 6.77 9.12
C THR A 128 -6.61 7.07 7.96
N ALA A 129 -5.29 7.08 8.20
CA ALA A 129 -4.30 7.26 7.15
C ALA A 129 -4.43 6.16 6.08
N PHE A 130 -4.59 4.90 6.46
CA PHE A 130 -4.83 3.81 5.53
C PHE A 130 -6.08 4.00 4.65
N ILE A 131 -7.20 4.42 5.24
CA ILE A 131 -8.43 4.71 4.49
C ILE A 131 -8.19 5.81 3.45
N ILE A 132 -7.53 6.91 3.85
CA ILE A 132 -7.14 7.99 2.93
C ILE A 132 -6.23 7.46 1.83
N GLY A 133 -5.29 6.59 2.17
CA GLY A 133 -4.34 6.00 1.23
C GLY A 133 -5.02 5.19 0.13
N TRP A 134 -5.91 4.28 0.52
CA TRP A 134 -6.68 3.46 -0.43
C TRP A 134 -7.65 4.31 -1.26
N GLY A 135 -8.32 5.30 -0.65
CA GLY A 135 -9.18 6.23 -1.37
C GLY A 135 -8.41 7.04 -2.41
N ALA A 136 -7.24 7.57 -2.04
CA ALA A 136 -6.37 8.30 -2.97
C ALA A 136 -5.83 7.40 -4.09
N LEU A 137 -5.49 6.15 -3.78
CA LEU A 137 -5.07 5.15 -4.77
C LEU A 137 -6.19 4.85 -5.76
N ALA A 138 -7.44 4.69 -5.30
CA ALA A 138 -8.59 4.47 -6.18
C ALA A 138 -8.82 5.63 -7.16
N LEU A 139 -8.48 6.86 -6.76
CA LEU A 139 -8.55 8.07 -7.59
C LEU A 139 -7.33 8.25 -8.51
N THR A 140 -6.33 7.36 -8.46
CA THR A 140 -5.23 7.41 -9.43
C THR A 140 -5.72 6.96 -10.80
N THR A 141 -6.13 7.92 -11.63
CA THR A 141 -6.57 7.63 -13.00
C THR A 141 -5.38 7.27 -13.88
N ARG A 142 -5.53 6.20 -14.67
CA ARG A 142 -4.74 6.04 -15.90
C ARG A 142 -5.37 6.97 -16.91
N SER A 143 -4.78 8.14 -17.17
CA SER A 143 -5.24 8.92 -18.33
C SER A 143 -5.00 8.06 -19.58
N PRO A 144 -6.04 7.64 -20.32
CA PRO A 144 -5.84 7.01 -21.61
C PRO A 144 -5.08 8.03 -22.47
N GLY A 145 -3.91 7.65 -23.00
CA GLY A 145 -3.09 8.55 -23.79
C GLY A 145 -3.92 9.14 -24.93
N LYS A 146 -4.01 10.48 -25.00
CA LYS A 146 -4.47 11.18 -26.20
C LYS A 146 -3.40 10.98 -27.30
N ASN A 147 -3.32 9.80 -27.92
CA ASN A 147 -2.39 9.62 -29.05
C ASN A 147 -2.91 8.71 -30.18
N SER A 148 -4.15 8.20 -30.11
CA SER A 148 -4.75 7.50 -31.25
C SER A 148 -5.45 8.44 -32.23
N ARG A 149 -5.92 9.62 -31.79
CA ARG A 149 -6.68 10.54 -32.66
C ARG A 149 -5.83 11.31 -33.67
N VAL A 150 -4.58 11.63 -33.35
CA VAL A 150 -3.69 12.39 -34.25
C VAL A 150 -3.07 11.47 -35.30
N VAL A 151 -2.64 10.28 -34.91
CA VAL A 151 -2.09 9.26 -35.83
C VAL A 151 -3.14 8.80 -36.84
N GLN A 152 -4.41 8.75 -36.44
CA GLN A 152 -5.50 8.33 -37.31
C GLN A 152 -6.04 9.46 -38.20
N MET A 153 -5.87 10.74 -37.81
CA MET A 153 -6.17 11.89 -38.68
C MET A 153 -5.12 12.03 -39.79
N ASP A 154 -3.84 11.89 -39.46
CA ASP A 154 -2.73 12.02 -40.41
C ASP A 154 -2.77 10.89 -41.46
N SER A 155 -2.96 9.63 -41.04
CA SER A 155 -3.07 8.50 -41.99
C SER A 155 -4.24 8.67 -42.97
N GLN A 156 -5.37 9.20 -42.49
CA GLN A 156 -6.55 9.40 -43.32
C GLN A 156 -6.36 10.55 -44.33
N GLU A 157 -5.59 11.58 -43.96
CA GLU A 157 -5.21 12.68 -44.84
C GLU A 157 -4.26 12.20 -45.95
N TRP A 158 -3.24 11.41 -45.62
CA TRP A 158 -2.31 10.80 -46.59
C TRP A 158 -2.99 9.83 -47.57
N ASP A 159 -3.90 9.00 -47.08
CA ASP A 159 -4.65 8.05 -47.92
C ASP A 159 -5.58 8.80 -48.90
N SER A 160 -6.18 9.92 -48.47
CA SER A 160 -7.01 10.75 -49.34
C SER A 160 -6.19 11.53 -50.39
N ALA A 161 -5.03 12.05 -50.01
CA ALA A 161 -4.16 12.83 -50.90
C ALA A 161 -3.51 11.97 -51.99
N THR A 162 -3.22 10.70 -51.70
CA THR A 162 -2.60 9.77 -52.65
C THR A 162 -3.61 9.14 -53.61
N ALA A 163 -4.85 8.92 -53.16
CA ALA A 163 -5.94 8.41 -54.00
C ALA A 163 -6.22 9.29 -55.23
N ASP A 164 -6.17 10.62 -55.08
CA ASP A 164 -6.43 11.57 -56.18
C ASP A 164 -5.29 11.65 -57.22
N THR A 165 -4.10 11.19 -56.87
CA THR A 165 -2.91 11.26 -57.76
C THR A 165 -2.71 10.04 -58.65
N VAL A 166 -3.36 8.91 -58.35
CA VAL A 166 -3.11 7.62 -59.03
C VAL A 166 -4.05 7.37 -60.24
N VAL A 167 -5.12 8.16 -60.44
CA VAL A 167 -6.16 7.89 -61.46
C VAL A 167 -5.97 8.65 -62.79
N LYS A 168 -4.74 8.98 -63.20
CA LYS A 168 -4.49 9.46 -64.58
C LYS A 168 -3.37 8.69 -65.27
N PRO A 169 -3.64 7.50 -65.83
CA PRO A 169 -2.81 6.98 -66.91
C PRO A 169 -2.96 7.93 -68.12
N ASN A 170 -1.84 8.51 -68.55
CA ASN A 170 -1.73 9.16 -69.86
C ASN A 170 -2.08 8.12 -70.95
N SER A 171 -3.24 8.30 -71.58
CA SER A 171 -3.55 7.79 -72.92
C SER A 171 -4.58 8.71 -73.58
#